data_AF-A0A7S7NYK3-F1
#
_entry.id   AF-A0A7S7NYK3-F1
#
_cell.length_a   1.000
_cell.length_b   1.000
_cell.length_c   1.000
_cell.angle_alpha   90.00
_cell.angle_beta   90.00
_cell.angle_gamma   90.00
#
_symmetry.space_group_name_H-M   'P 1'
#
loop_
_entity.id
_entity.type
_entity.pdbx_description
1 polymer ?
#
loop_
_entity_poly.entity_id
_entity_poly.type
_entity_poly.pdbx_seq_one_letter_code
_entity_poly.pdbx_strand_id
1 'polypeptide(L)'
;MPAGFWNFGRVGLGDELYQEILTHPIPTDLEAVKLLAAAPAVLDLFMWLTYPCFTAKRPEAIPIFGEFGIVSQLGSVQYSCPRRFRAELGRWLFPIRVIWPECPARVSPGGFQMVVAPAFAVHSKPVQLFGEPRTHG
;
A
#
# COMPACT_ATOMS: atom_id res chain seq x y z
N MET A 1 -5.49 47.19 -5.21
CA MET A 1 -4.93 45.88 -4.84
C MET A 1 -5.73 44.81 -5.58
N PRO A 2 -5.17 43.95 -6.45
CA PRO A 2 -5.92 42.83 -6.98
C PRO A 2 -5.77 41.59 -6.11
N ALA A 3 -6.89 40.89 -5.97
CA ALA A 3 -7.09 39.68 -5.19
C ALA A 3 -6.25 38.51 -5.74
N GLY A 4 -5.65 37.74 -4.83
CA GLY A 4 -4.93 36.51 -5.15
C GLY A 4 -5.87 35.44 -5.67
N PHE A 5 -5.69 35.08 -6.94
CA PHE A 5 -6.25 33.88 -7.55
C PHE A 5 -5.50 32.67 -7.00
N TRP A 6 -6.13 31.94 -6.07
CA TRP A 6 -5.69 30.58 -5.74
C TRP A 6 -6.04 29.67 -6.92
N ASN A 7 -5.05 29.37 -7.77
CA ASN A 7 -5.18 28.34 -8.78
C ASN A 7 -5.36 26.99 -8.07
N PHE A 8 -6.56 26.42 -8.17
CA PHE A 8 -6.78 25.00 -7.89
C PHE A 8 -5.85 24.19 -8.80
N GLY A 9 -4.74 23.70 -8.24
CA GLY A 9 -3.73 22.96 -8.99
C GLY A 9 -4.32 21.65 -9.51
N ARG A 10 -4.54 21.57 -10.83
CA ARG A 10 -4.73 20.29 -11.50
C ARG A 10 -3.36 19.65 -11.65
N VAL A 11 -3.17 18.47 -11.07
CA VAL A 11 -2.00 17.63 -11.34
C VAL A 11 -2.34 16.79 -12.58
N GLY A 12 -1.65 17.05 -13.70
CA GLY A 12 -1.73 16.21 -14.89
C GLY A 12 -0.79 15.02 -14.74
N LEU A 13 -1.30 13.80 -14.94
CA LEU A 13 -0.44 12.63 -15.12
C LEU A 13 0.12 12.68 -16.54
N GLY A 14 1.43 12.54 -16.70
CA GLY A 14 2.03 12.41 -18.02
C GLY A 14 1.61 11.10 -18.69
N ASP A 15 1.50 11.09 -20.02
CA ASP A 15 1.09 9.91 -20.78
C ASP A 15 1.98 8.69 -20.50
N GLU A 16 3.28 8.89 -20.25
CA GLU A 16 4.22 7.82 -19.90
C GLU A 16 3.88 7.17 -18.55
N LEU A 17 3.61 7.98 -17.52
CA LEU A 17 3.21 7.49 -16.20
C LEU A 17 1.85 6.79 -16.27
N TYR A 18 0.93 7.31 -17.09
CA TYR A 18 -0.37 6.68 -17.33
C TYR A 18 -0.21 5.29 -17.98
N GLN A 19 0.65 5.17 -19.01
CA GLN A 19 0.92 3.88 -19.65
C GLN A 19 1.68 2.91 -18.74
N GLU A 20 2.60 3.40 -17.90
CA GLU A 20 3.31 2.56 -16.94
C GLU A 20 2.35 1.97 -15.88
N ILE A 21 1.41 2.77 -15.37
CA ILE A 21 0.37 2.32 -14.43
C ILE A 21 -0.54 1.26 -15.08
N LEU A 22 -0.87 1.41 -16.37
CA LEU A 22 -1.68 0.43 -17.09
C LEU A 22 -0.93 -0.87 -17.39
N THR A 23 0.37 -0.80 -17.67
CA THR A 23 1.20 -1.97 -18.04
C THR A 23 1.72 -2.74 -16.83
N HIS A 24 1.89 -2.07 -15.68
CA HIS A 24 2.35 -2.66 -14.42
C HIS A 24 1.35 -2.37 -13.30
N PRO A 25 0.13 -2.93 -13.37
CA PRO A 25 -0.85 -2.72 -12.33
C PRO A 25 -0.30 -3.29 -11.02
N ILE A 26 -0.11 -2.42 -10.02
CA ILE A 26 0.09 -2.88 -8.65
C ILE A 26 -1.18 -3.64 -8.27
N PRO A 27 -1.11 -4.90 -7.78
CA PRO A 27 -2.28 -5.69 -7.41
C PRO A 27 -2.84 -5.20 -6.06
N THR A 28 -3.20 -3.92 -6.00
CA THR A 28 -3.78 -3.30 -4.82
C THR A 28 -5.25 -3.02 -5.10
N ASP A 29 -6.15 -3.59 -4.29
CA ASP A 29 -7.58 -3.30 -4.35
C ASP A 29 -7.82 -1.79 -4.14
N LEU A 30 -8.42 -1.10 -5.11
CA LEU A 30 -8.76 0.32 -4.98
C LEU A 30 -9.77 0.56 -3.85
N GLU A 31 -10.62 -0.41 -3.51
CA GLU A 31 -11.50 -0.32 -2.35
C GLU A 31 -10.70 -0.37 -1.04
N ALA A 32 -9.65 -1.19 -0.96
CA ALA A 32 -8.73 -1.17 0.18
C ALA A 32 -8.05 0.19 0.34
N VAL A 33 -7.62 0.80 -0.78
CA VAL A 33 -7.04 2.15 -0.77
C VAL A 33 -8.03 3.17 -0.22
N LYS A 34 -9.28 3.15 -0.69
CA LYS A 34 -10.32 4.07 -0.21
C LYS A 34 -10.62 3.88 1.28
N LEU A 35 -10.71 2.64 1.75
CA LEU A 35 -10.94 2.32 3.16
C LEU A 35 -9.81 2.81 4.06
N LEU A 36 -8.57 2.73 3.58
CA LEU A 36 -7.37 3.12 4.33
C LEU A 36 -6.98 4.59 4.14
N ALA A 37 -7.62 5.32 3.23
CA ALA A 37 -7.28 6.72 2.92
C ALA A 37 -7.32 7.66 4.13
N ALA A 38 -8.19 7.37 5.11
CA ALA A 38 -8.27 8.14 6.36
C ALA A 38 -7.18 7.77 7.40
N ALA A 39 -6.37 6.76 7.13
CA ALA A 39 -5.31 6.25 8.01
C ALA A 39 -3.96 6.15 7.25
N PRO A 40 -3.27 7.29 7.00
CA PRO A 40 -2.10 7.36 6.13
C PRO A 40 -1.00 6.33 6.46
N ALA A 41 -0.63 6.19 7.73
CA ALA A 41 0.40 5.23 8.13
C ALA A 41 0.02 3.75 7.86
N VAL A 42 -1.28 3.42 7.93
CA VAL A 42 -1.78 2.08 7.60
C VAL A 42 -1.78 1.89 6.09
N LEU A 43 -2.21 2.91 5.34
CA LEU A 43 -2.17 2.91 3.89
C LEU A 43 -0.74 2.76 3.36
N ASP A 44 0.22 3.50 3.91
CA ASP A 44 1.64 3.42 3.54
C ASP A 44 2.18 2.01 3.78
N LEU A 45 1.91 1.43 4.95
CA LEU A 45 2.31 0.05 5.24
C LEU A 45 1.64 -0.96 4.31
N PHE A 46 0.35 -0.77 4.00
CA PHE A 46 -0.39 -1.65 3.08
C PHE A 46 0.22 -1.62 1.67
N MET A 47 0.42 -0.43 1.11
CA MET A 47 1.07 -0.25 -0.19
C MET A 47 2.47 -0.86 -0.21
N TRP A 48 3.23 -0.63 0.86
CA TRP A 48 4.54 -1.20 1.02
C TRP A 48 4.50 -2.74 1.09
N LEU A 49 3.51 -3.35 1.73
CA LEU A 49 3.42 -4.82 1.85
C LEU A 49 2.99 -5.50 0.55
N THR A 50 2.17 -4.85 -0.26
CA THR A 50 1.66 -5.43 -1.51
C THR A 50 2.82 -5.82 -2.43
N TYR A 51 3.81 -4.95 -2.62
CA TYR A 51 4.89 -5.19 -3.58
C TYR A 51 5.85 -6.33 -3.18
N PRO A 52 6.42 -6.38 -1.96
CA PRO A 52 7.26 -7.48 -1.50
C PRO A 52 6.50 -8.81 -1.44
N CYS A 53 5.22 -8.81 -1.04
CA CYS A 53 4.44 -10.06 -1.04
C CYS A 53 4.14 -10.55 -2.46
N PHE A 54 3.91 -9.64 -3.41
CA PHE A 54 3.68 -9.98 -4.81
C PHE A 54 4.94 -10.53 -5.50
N THR A 55 6.10 -9.94 -5.21
CA THR A 55 7.37 -10.29 -5.87
C THR A 55 8.13 -11.43 -5.18
N ALA A 56 7.86 -11.68 -3.89
CA ALA A 56 8.49 -12.76 -3.13
C ALA A 56 8.23 -14.12 -3.78
N LYS A 57 9.29 -14.94 -3.89
CA LYS A 57 9.19 -16.36 -4.29
C LYS A 57 9.17 -17.32 -3.11
N ARG A 58 9.58 -16.82 -1.93
CA ARG A 58 9.69 -17.55 -0.67
C ARG A 58 9.55 -16.58 0.50
N PRO A 59 9.40 -17.05 1.75
CA PRO A 59 9.43 -16.15 2.89
C PRO A 59 10.75 -15.37 2.97
N GLU A 60 10.63 -14.06 3.14
CA GLU A 60 11.75 -13.12 3.20
C GLU A 60 11.66 -12.28 4.46
N ALA A 61 12.82 -12.02 5.09
CA ALA A 61 12.92 -11.24 6.31
C ALA A 61 13.57 -9.89 5.99
N ILE A 62 12.75 -8.84 6.00
CA ILE A 62 13.15 -7.48 5.65
C ILE A 62 13.44 -6.71 6.94
N PRO A 63 14.60 -6.04 7.08
CA PRO A 63 14.89 -5.23 8.27
C PRO A 63 13.83 -4.16 8.51
N ILE A 64 13.40 -3.98 9.76
CA ILE A 64 12.49 -2.89 10.14
C ILE A 64 13.26 -1.57 10.21
N PHE A 65 14.48 -1.61 10.75
CA PHE A 65 15.35 -0.44 10.96
C PHE A 65 16.63 -0.55 10.12
N GLY A 66 17.34 0.57 9.99
CA GLY A 66 18.56 0.68 9.18
C GLY A 66 18.32 1.44 7.87
N GLU A 67 19.38 1.65 7.10
CA GLU A 67 19.37 2.39 5.84
C GLU A 67 18.33 1.83 4.85
N PHE A 68 18.27 0.51 4.73
CA PHE A 68 17.33 -0.21 3.85
C PHE A 68 16.12 -0.77 4.61
N GLY A 69 15.86 -0.30 5.83
CA GLY A 69 14.77 -0.78 6.66
C GLY A 69 13.42 -0.18 6.28
N ILE A 70 12.33 -0.84 6.68
CA ILE A 70 10.96 -0.36 6.42
C ILE A 70 10.74 1.09 6.89
N VAL A 71 11.32 1.47 8.02
CA VAL A 71 11.20 2.84 8.56
C VAL A 71 11.69 3.90 7.57
N SER A 72 12.80 3.64 6.84
CA SER A 72 13.33 4.61 5.88
C SER A 72 12.44 4.75 4.65
N GLN A 73 11.66 3.72 4.33
CA GLN A 73 10.78 3.69 3.16
C GLN A 73 9.38 4.29 3.43
N LEU A 74 8.86 4.17 4.67
CA LEU A 74 7.53 4.71 5.04
C LEU A 74 7.54 6.23 5.33
N GLY A 75 8.58 6.97 4.90
CA GLY A 75 8.65 8.43 4.95
C GLY A 75 8.52 9.06 6.35
N SER A 76 8.55 8.25 7.41
CA SER A 76 8.26 8.70 8.76
C SER A 76 9.54 9.16 9.45
N VAL A 77 9.90 10.42 9.19
CA VAL A 77 11.20 11.00 9.55
C VAL A 77 11.48 11.04 11.06
N GLN A 78 10.50 10.84 11.95
CA GLN A 78 10.77 10.86 13.39
C GLN A 78 9.93 9.85 14.19
N TYR A 79 10.38 8.59 14.20
CA TYR A 79 10.09 7.69 15.31
C TYR A 79 11.34 7.54 16.18
N SER A 80 11.55 8.51 17.07
CA SER A 80 12.69 8.59 17.99
C SER A 80 12.80 7.40 18.97
N CYS A 81 11.91 6.41 18.87
CA CYS A 81 11.89 5.22 19.71
C CYS A 81 11.54 3.96 18.89
N PRO A 82 12.51 3.08 18.61
CA PRO A 82 12.29 1.80 17.92
C PRO A 82 11.21 0.92 18.57
N ARG A 83 11.10 0.95 19.90
CA ARG A 83 10.07 0.19 20.62
C ARG A 83 8.66 0.68 20.27
N ARG A 84 8.46 1.99 20.19
CA ARG A 84 7.16 2.59 19.84
C ARG A 84 6.79 2.23 18.40
N PHE A 85 7.75 2.30 17.48
CA PHE A 85 7.48 1.92 16.08
C PHE A 85 7.04 0.47 15.93
N ARG A 86 7.69 -0.47 16.63
CA ARG A 86 7.25 -1.88 16.63
C ARG A 86 5.82 -2.06 17.14
N ALA A 87 5.44 -1.32 18.18
CA ALA A 87 4.08 -1.34 18.70
C ALA A 87 3.07 -0.78 17.69
N GLU A 88 3.41 0.31 17.01
CA GLU A 88 2.58 0.89 15.96
C GLU A 88 2.47 -0.03 14.74
N LEU A 89 3.54 -0.68 14.30
CA LEU A 89 3.49 -1.70 13.24
C LEU A 89 2.47 -2.80 13.55
N GLY A 90 2.45 -3.29 14.80
CA GLY A 90 1.45 -4.27 15.23
C GLY A 90 0.01 -3.72 15.13
N ARG A 91 -0.19 -2.45 15.49
CA ARG A 91 -1.50 -1.76 15.39
C ARG A 91 -1.91 -1.55 13.95
N TRP A 92 -0.99 -1.21 13.05
CA TRP A 92 -1.27 -1.00 11.63
C TRP A 92 -1.52 -2.32 10.88
N LEU A 93 -0.88 -3.42 11.28
CA LEU A 93 -1.14 -4.74 10.72
C LEU A 93 -2.56 -5.25 11.00
N PHE A 94 -3.19 -4.82 12.10
CA PHE A 94 -4.54 -5.24 12.44
C PHE A 94 -5.59 -4.85 11.38
N PRO A 95 -5.80 -3.57 11.02
CA PRO A 95 -6.74 -3.18 9.97
C PRO A 95 -6.35 -3.74 8.60
N ILE A 96 -5.04 -3.88 8.31
CA ILE A 96 -4.59 -4.54 7.07
C ILE A 96 -5.10 -5.98 7.01
N ARG A 97 -5.05 -6.74 8.10
CA ARG A 97 -5.58 -8.11 8.16
C ARG A 97 -7.10 -8.19 8.12
N VAL A 98 -7.81 -7.11 8.47
CA VAL A 98 -9.27 -7.06 8.26
C VAL A 98 -9.60 -6.98 6.78
N ILE A 99 -8.82 -6.21 6.01
CA ILE A 99 -9.03 -6.01 4.58
C ILE A 99 -8.40 -7.14 3.74
N TRP A 100 -7.25 -7.63 4.17
CA TRP A 100 -6.48 -8.72 3.57
C TRP A 100 -6.22 -9.83 4.60
N PRO A 101 -7.21 -10.72 4.84
CA PRO A 101 -7.12 -11.76 5.86
C PRO A 101 -5.93 -12.70 5.67
N GLU A 102 -5.57 -12.96 4.42
CA GLU A 102 -4.49 -13.86 4.03
C GLU A 102 -3.09 -13.23 4.14
N CYS A 103 -2.99 -11.97 4.59
CA CYS A 103 -1.74 -11.22 4.61
C CYS A 103 -0.65 -11.99 5.39
N PRO A 104 0.44 -12.42 4.72
CA PRO A 104 1.47 -13.24 5.36
C PRO A 104 2.45 -12.43 6.20
N ALA A 105 2.28 -11.10 6.22
CA ALA A 105 3.17 -10.19 6.91
C ALA A 105 3.09 -10.39 8.43
N ARG A 106 4.25 -10.55 9.06
CA ARG A 106 4.39 -10.60 10.52
C ARG A 106 5.71 -10.01 10.96
N VAL A 107 5.71 -9.37 12.12
CA VAL A 107 6.96 -8.98 12.79
C VAL A 107 7.63 -10.24 13.34
N SER A 108 8.93 -10.39 13.12
CA SER A 108 9.69 -11.53 13.64
C SER A 108 9.70 -11.53 15.18
N PRO A 109 9.91 -12.68 15.85
CA PRO A 109 9.92 -12.74 17.31
C PRO A 109 10.91 -11.78 17.97
N GLY A 110 12.04 -11.51 17.31
CA GLY A 110 13.03 -10.51 17.78
C GLY A 110 12.59 -9.06 17.59
N GLY A 111 11.55 -8.78 16.80
CA GLY A 111 11.04 -7.43 16.57
C GLY A 111 11.90 -6.59 15.62
N PHE A 112 12.88 -7.18 14.95
CA PHE A 112 13.82 -6.43 14.10
C PHE A 112 13.54 -6.57 12.61
N GLN A 113 12.71 -7.54 12.21
CA GLN A 113 12.43 -7.84 10.82
C GLN A 113 10.93 -7.98 10.60
N MET A 114 10.44 -7.54 9.45
CA MET A 114 9.15 -7.95 8.91
C MET A 114 9.39 -9.18 8.05
N VAL A 115 8.68 -10.26 8.35
CA VAL A 115 8.68 -11.43 7.51
C VAL A 115 7.48 -11.33 6.57
N VAL A 116 7.74 -11.33 5.28
CA VAL A 116 6.75 -11.38 4.20
C VAL A 116 6.81 -12.75 3.53
N ALA A 117 5.80 -13.11 2.75
CA ALA A 117 5.77 -14.33 1.95
C ALA A 117 4.97 -14.10 0.67
N PRO A 118 5.06 -15.00 -0.33
CA PRO A 118 4.32 -14.87 -1.58
C PRO A 118 2.82 -14.81 -1.30
N ALA A 119 2.18 -13.70 -1.65
CA ALA A 119 0.74 -13.51 -1.54
C ALA A 119 0.28 -12.32 -2.39
N PHE A 120 -0.97 -12.38 -2.85
CA PHE A 120 -1.60 -11.29 -3.55
C PHE A 120 -2.41 -10.47 -2.55
N ALA A 121 -2.09 -9.17 -2.42
CA ALA A 121 -3.00 -8.24 -1.76
C ALA A 121 -4.30 -8.19 -2.57
N VAL A 122 -5.43 -8.13 -1.86
CA VAL A 122 -6.75 -8.54 -2.33
C VAL A 122 -7.10 -8.04 -3.75
N HIS A 123 -7.81 -8.88 -4.51
CA HIS A 123 -8.66 -8.53 -5.64
C HIS A 123 -10.09 -9.00 -5.33
N SER A 124 -11.00 -8.10 -5.00
CA SER A 124 -12.42 -8.45 -4.83
C SER A 124 -13.22 -8.17 -6.12
N LYS A 125 -13.24 -9.18 -7.02
CA LYS A 125 -13.85 -9.25 -8.36
C LYS A 125 -13.29 -8.25 -9.40
N PRO A 126 -13.10 -8.66 -10.68
CA PRO A 126 -13.00 -7.67 -11.74
C PRO A 126 -14.29 -6.86 -11.74
N VAL A 127 -14.18 -5.54 -11.60
CA VAL A 127 -15.29 -4.65 -11.99
C VAL A 127 -15.54 -4.95 -13.45
N GLN A 128 -16.70 -5.54 -13.77
CA GLN A 128 -17.22 -5.53 -15.14
C GLN A 128 -17.54 -4.07 -15.47
N LEU A 129 -16.51 -3.31 -15.83
CA LEU A 129 -16.69 -2.06 -16.53
C LEU A 129 -17.10 -2.46 -17.95
N PHE A 130 -18.26 -1.94 -18.36
CA PHE A 130 -18.92 -2.17 -19.63
C PHE A 130 -19.72 -3.46 -19.72
N GLY A 131 -20.98 -3.36 -19.26
CA GLY A 131 -22.03 -4.23 -19.75
C GLY A 131 -22.15 -4.07 -21.27
N GLU A 132 -22.20 -5.21 -21.95
CA GLU A 132 -22.49 -5.30 -23.37
C GLU A 132 -23.80 -4.56 -23.69
N PRO A 133 -23.87 -3.76 -24.76
CA PRO A 133 -25.12 -3.17 -25.19
C PRO A 133 -26.08 -4.31 -25.53
N ARG A 134 -27.16 -4.42 -24.76
CA ARG A 134 -28.29 -5.29 -25.08
C ARG A 134 -28.83 -4.87 -26.44
N THR A 135 -28.56 -5.67 -27.46
CA THR A 135 -29.28 -5.62 -28.72
C THR A 135 -30.70 -6.13 -28.45
N HIS A 136 -31.63 -5.19 -28.25
CA HIS A 136 -33.04 -5.50 -28.42
C HIS A 136 -33.31 -5.65 -29.92
N GLY A 137 -33.85 -6.81 -30.29
CA GLY A 137 -34.35 -7.11 -31.62
C GLY A 137 -35.69 -6.46 -31.93
#